data_AF-A0A366FJJ2-F1
#
_entry.id   AF-A0A366FJJ2-F1
#
_cell.length_a   1.000
_cell.length_b   1.000
_cell.length_c   1.000
_cell.angle_alpha   90.00
_cell.angle_beta   90.00
_cell.angle_gamma   90.00
#
_symmetry.space_group_name_H-M   'P 1'
#
loop_
_entity.id
_entity.type
_entity.pdbx_description
1 polymer ?
#
loop_
_entity_poly.entity_id
_entity_poly.type
_entity_poly.pdbx_seq_one_letter_code
_entity_poly.pdbx_strand_id
1 'polypeptide(L)'
;MTKTRSGSFLVQLATTAALPLVLVWPQVGLRAEVVIMNGVNGSNGANGVPSPGNPDGQPGGPGGPATALAGGRFPTGRATTNSATATGGNGGAGGNAATNGTGGAGGAGGAASASATTVTFFGGAAADAAAAGGNGGAGGLPAPSTGGPPPALSGGSGGGAGGAADASSAASSLGNGAVTSSASATGGAGGANSSASVPGGAGGSGTAVASGSSGTGAVAVSASLTGGAGGAGNGAPGGPGAAADLDNAATGSTRGTLSLTQTAIAGAGGSADMANAGAGGAASSTLTLRGGSAARLVLTTVATGGAGGDGGGGGSAGAAGNASAVSDGALNGSGRVSSTATATAGASGGQFLAAGPSGVASAQGAAANVDGSVAATAEAGVSETGADDPIAEAGATAGGGSAALVPPLVAGQAVANAALTPGGPAIGGGAMSGAAACCENQTFTDAADFTFTTAARERLSLAILGQTVAGTGLGAMSFEVTVDGRVAVAETFTSLSAAERFFSPRTLNLGVVGRGSQTVDVAYAITTGAFNDTLNGFGFDFTVRDPPVPEPATWAMMLLGFAALGYAGYLRSSTLRRSNVFVLSTPGD
;
A
#
# COMPACT_ATOMS: atom_id res chain seq x y z
N MET A 1 -53.32 -24.97 -74.06
CA MET A 1 -52.16 -25.78 -74.49
C MET A 1 -51.28 -26.01 -73.26
N THR A 2 -51.19 -27.24 -72.74
CA THR A 2 -50.05 -28.17 -72.93
C THR A 2 -48.69 -27.58 -72.52
N LYS A 3 -47.83 -28.22 -71.70
CA LYS A 3 -47.85 -29.60 -71.14
C LYS A 3 -46.92 -29.71 -69.91
N THR A 4 -47.19 -30.65 -69.02
CA THR A 4 -46.38 -31.02 -67.83
C THR A 4 -45.07 -31.76 -68.15
N ARG A 5 -44.04 -31.56 -67.31
CA ARG A 5 -42.97 -32.49 -66.85
C ARG A 5 -42.23 -31.77 -65.70
N SER A 6 -42.19 -32.22 -64.45
CA SER A 6 -41.90 -33.54 -63.83
C SER A 6 -40.42 -33.92 -63.84
N GLY A 7 -39.85 -34.08 -62.63
CA GLY A 7 -38.43 -34.32 -62.35
C GLY A 7 -38.14 -34.37 -60.84
N SER A 8 -38.78 -35.32 -60.13
CA SER A 8 -38.44 -35.66 -58.74
C SER A 8 -37.30 -36.69 -58.71
N PHE A 9 -36.45 -36.70 -57.69
CA PHE A 9 -36.32 -37.81 -56.72
C PHE A 9 -35.17 -37.59 -55.70
N LEU A 10 -35.49 -37.81 -54.41
CA LEU A 10 -34.65 -38.21 -53.25
C LEU A 10 -33.17 -37.78 -53.18
N VAL A 11 -32.79 -37.11 -52.08
CA VAL A 11 -32.27 -37.79 -50.87
C VAL A 11 -32.74 -37.02 -49.62
N GLN A 12 -32.99 -37.77 -48.56
CA GLN A 12 -33.56 -37.34 -47.28
C GLN A 12 -32.48 -37.42 -46.20
N LEU A 13 -32.26 -36.35 -45.43
CA LEU A 13 -31.81 -36.50 -44.05
C LEU A 13 -32.30 -35.34 -43.18
N ALA A 14 -33.07 -35.67 -42.16
CA ALA A 14 -33.44 -34.73 -41.11
C ALA A 14 -32.29 -34.66 -40.09
N THR A 15 -31.65 -33.50 -39.97
CA THR A 15 -30.90 -33.13 -38.77
C THR A 15 -31.68 -32.07 -38.03
N THR A 16 -32.53 -32.55 -37.13
CA THR A 16 -33.16 -31.78 -36.06
C THR A 16 -32.08 -30.93 -35.38
N ALA A 17 -32.22 -29.61 -35.45
CA ALA A 17 -31.42 -28.70 -34.63
C ALA A 17 -31.83 -28.90 -33.17
N ALA A 18 -31.08 -29.72 -32.45
CA ALA A 18 -31.19 -29.82 -31.01
C ALA A 18 -30.77 -28.46 -30.43
N LEU A 19 -31.76 -27.62 -30.10
CA LEU A 19 -31.52 -26.50 -29.21
C LEU A 19 -30.87 -27.06 -27.95
N PRO A 20 -29.69 -26.58 -27.52
CA PRO A 20 -29.29 -26.78 -26.15
C PRO A 20 -30.32 -26.01 -25.33
N LEU A 21 -31.25 -26.74 -24.70
CA LEU A 21 -31.98 -26.24 -23.56
C LEU A 21 -30.95 -26.02 -22.46
N VAL A 22 -30.25 -24.89 -22.53
CA VAL A 22 -29.47 -24.37 -21.42
C VAL A 22 -30.50 -24.19 -20.32
N LEU A 23 -30.47 -25.11 -19.36
CA LEU A 23 -31.17 -24.98 -18.11
C LEU A 23 -30.48 -23.82 -17.40
N VAL A 24 -30.87 -22.60 -17.76
CA VAL A 24 -30.57 -21.39 -17.01
C VAL A 24 -31.21 -21.62 -15.66
N TRP A 25 -30.41 -22.13 -14.73
CA TRP A 25 -30.78 -22.08 -13.32
C TRP A 25 -31.12 -20.62 -13.06
N PRO A 26 -32.33 -20.30 -12.58
CA PRO A 26 -32.56 -18.96 -12.09
C PRO A 26 -31.57 -18.80 -10.93
N GLN A 27 -30.52 -18.01 -11.14
CA GLN A 27 -29.75 -17.50 -10.01
C GLN A 27 -30.75 -16.70 -9.19
N VAL A 28 -31.23 -17.30 -8.11
CA VAL A 28 -32.11 -16.66 -7.15
C VAL A 28 -31.26 -15.62 -6.45
N GLY A 29 -31.16 -14.44 -7.07
CA GLY A 29 -30.53 -13.27 -6.50
C GLY A 29 -31.35 -12.83 -5.30
N LEU A 30 -31.05 -13.41 -4.14
CA LEU A 30 -31.64 -13.05 -2.86
C LEU A 30 -31.34 -11.58 -2.59
N ARG A 31 -32.34 -10.71 -2.78
CA ARG A 31 -32.23 -9.28 -2.45
C ARG A 31 -32.67 -9.08 -1.00
N ALA A 32 -31.71 -9.19 -0.10
CA ALA A 32 -31.87 -8.93 1.33
C ALA A 32 -30.92 -7.80 1.78
N GLU A 33 -31.17 -7.30 2.99
CA GLU A 33 -30.30 -6.33 3.68
C GLU A 33 -28.90 -6.91 3.94
N VAL A 34 -28.86 -8.19 4.35
CA VAL A 34 -27.64 -8.99 4.50
C VAL A 34 -27.77 -10.26 3.66
N VAL A 35 -26.78 -10.56 2.83
CA VAL A 35 -26.71 -11.76 2.00
C VAL A 35 -25.39 -12.47 2.26
N ILE A 36 -25.43 -13.69 2.79
CA ILE A 36 -24.25 -14.54 2.99
C ILE A 36 -24.39 -15.77 2.11
N MET A 37 -23.40 -16.04 1.26
CA MET A 37 -23.39 -17.14 0.29
C MET A 37 -22.08 -17.90 0.36
N ASN A 38 -22.17 -19.21 0.57
CA ASN A 38 -21.02 -20.10 0.58
C ASN A 38 -21.09 -21.07 -0.61
N GLY A 39 -19.98 -21.19 -1.34
CA GLY A 39 -19.82 -22.17 -2.40
C GLY A 39 -19.68 -23.58 -1.83
N VAL A 40 -20.14 -24.57 -2.58
CA VAL A 40 -19.97 -25.98 -2.19
C VAL A 40 -18.52 -26.40 -2.33
N ASN A 41 -17.96 -27.10 -1.34
CA ASN A 41 -16.62 -27.66 -1.50
C ASN A 41 -16.61 -28.71 -2.62
N GLY A 42 -15.53 -28.76 -3.39
CA GLY A 42 -15.29 -29.77 -4.39
C GLY A 42 -15.14 -31.16 -3.75
N SER A 43 -15.67 -32.19 -4.40
CA SER A 43 -15.50 -33.57 -3.96
C SER A 43 -14.03 -33.99 -4.06
N ASN A 44 -13.51 -34.67 -3.05
CA ASN A 44 -12.18 -35.29 -3.15
C ASN A 44 -12.16 -36.34 -4.27
N GLY A 45 -11.04 -36.42 -4.97
CA GLY A 45 -10.79 -37.44 -5.98
C GLY A 45 -10.76 -38.84 -5.36
N ALA A 46 -11.30 -39.82 -6.07
CA ALA A 46 -11.21 -41.21 -5.67
C ALA A 46 -9.75 -41.69 -5.75
N ASN A 47 -9.28 -42.43 -4.74
CA ASN A 47 -7.99 -43.09 -4.79
C ASN A 47 -7.94 -44.10 -5.94
N GLY A 48 -6.75 -44.30 -6.51
CA GLY A 48 -6.47 -45.37 -7.43
C GLY A 48 -6.71 -46.74 -6.80
N VAL A 49 -6.96 -47.73 -7.65
CA VAL A 49 -7.24 -49.11 -7.28
C VAL A 49 -6.22 -50.04 -7.94
N PRO A 50 -5.62 -51.01 -7.22
CA PRO A 50 -4.67 -51.95 -7.82
C PRO A 50 -5.24 -52.74 -9.00
N SER A 51 -4.35 -53.19 -9.89
CA SER A 51 -4.69 -54.01 -11.06
C SER A 51 -5.64 -55.18 -10.71
N PRO A 52 -6.72 -55.41 -11.47
CA PRO A 52 -7.03 -54.87 -12.80
C PRO A 52 -7.72 -53.49 -12.82
N GLY A 53 -7.84 -52.81 -11.68
CA GLY A 53 -8.36 -51.44 -11.60
C GLY A 53 -7.41 -50.38 -12.19
N ASN A 54 -7.90 -49.15 -12.30
CA ASN A 54 -7.06 -47.99 -12.64
C ASN A 54 -6.18 -47.60 -11.43
N PRO A 55 -4.84 -47.69 -11.50
CA PRO A 55 -3.96 -47.33 -10.40
C PRO A 55 -3.87 -45.81 -10.15
N ASP A 56 -4.31 -44.96 -11.08
CA ASP A 56 -4.24 -43.51 -10.94
C ASP A 56 -5.32 -42.95 -10.02
N GLY A 57 -4.90 -42.07 -9.11
CA GLY A 57 -5.80 -41.25 -8.30
C GLY A 57 -6.53 -40.23 -9.16
N GLN A 58 -7.83 -40.09 -8.96
CA GLN A 58 -8.64 -39.13 -9.73
C GLN A 58 -8.40 -37.69 -9.23
N PRO A 59 -8.50 -36.67 -10.09
CA PRO A 59 -8.45 -35.28 -9.66
C PRO A 59 -9.57 -34.95 -8.65
N GLY A 60 -9.29 -34.02 -7.75
CA GLY A 60 -10.30 -33.39 -6.91
C GLY A 60 -11.20 -32.47 -7.74
N GLY A 61 -12.49 -32.45 -7.41
CA GLY A 61 -13.45 -31.54 -8.03
C GLY A 61 -13.15 -30.08 -7.67
N PRO A 62 -13.46 -29.11 -8.55
CA PRO A 62 -13.34 -27.69 -8.22
C PRO A 62 -14.34 -27.30 -7.13
N GLY A 63 -13.97 -26.30 -6.34
CA GLY A 63 -14.88 -25.62 -5.45
C GLY A 63 -15.96 -24.85 -6.22
N GLY A 64 -17.20 -24.91 -5.75
CA GLY A 64 -18.31 -24.18 -6.32
C GLY A 64 -18.18 -22.67 -6.09
N PRO A 65 -18.60 -21.83 -7.04
CA PRO A 65 -18.57 -20.38 -6.87
C PRO A 65 -19.65 -19.90 -5.89
N ALA A 66 -19.45 -18.71 -5.32
CA ALA A 66 -20.40 -18.00 -4.48
C ALA A 66 -20.70 -16.59 -5.02
N THR A 67 -21.95 -16.15 -4.94
CA THR A 67 -22.35 -14.81 -5.37
C THR A 67 -23.39 -14.21 -4.42
N ALA A 68 -23.03 -13.14 -3.71
CA ALA A 68 -23.87 -12.42 -2.76
C ALA A 68 -24.22 -11.01 -3.28
N LEU A 69 -25.50 -10.62 -3.23
CA LEU A 69 -26.04 -9.43 -3.89
C LEU A 69 -27.01 -8.65 -2.99
N ALA A 70 -26.49 -7.80 -2.10
CA ALA A 70 -27.28 -6.89 -1.26
C ALA A 70 -27.61 -5.60 -2.02
N GLY A 71 -28.88 -5.17 -2.06
CA GLY A 71 -29.30 -4.05 -2.90
C GLY A 71 -30.36 -3.13 -2.28
N GLY A 72 -30.24 -1.83 -2.51
CA GLY A 72 -31.20 -0.81 -2.07
C GLY A 72 -31.31 0.34 -3.07
N ARG A 73 -32.54 0.73 -3.42
CA ARG A 73 -32.82 1.89 -4.28
C ARG A 73 -33.63 3.03 -3.60
N PHE A 74 -34.44 2.75 -2.57
CA PHE A 74 -35.07 3.74 -1.68
C PHE A 74 -35.52 3.11 -0.34
N PRO A 75 -35.21 3.69 0.85
CA PRO A 75 -35.76 3.27 2.15
C PRO A 75 -36.60 4.36 2.83
N THR A 76 -37.91 4.14 3.01
CA THR A 76 -38.77 5.05 3.78
C THR A 76 -38.77 4.69 5.27
N GLY A 77 -38.06 5.44 6.11
CA GLY A 77 -38.34 5.44 7.56
C GLY A 77 -37.21 5.17 8.55
N ARG A 78 -35.93 5.29 8.15
CA ARG A 78 -34.67 5.26 8.95
C ARG A 78 -33.92 3.91 9.01
N ALA A 79 -32.60 4.06 9.12
CA ALA A 79 -31.54 3.06 9.09
C ALA A 79 -31.34 2.37 7.72
N THR A 80 -30.15 2.58 7.16
CA THR A 80 -29.64 1.89 5.96
C THR A 80 -28.50 0.99 6.36
N THR A 81 -28.45 -0.21 5.81
CA THR A 81 -27.32 -1.13 5.90
C THR A 81 -27.43 -2.10 4.75
N ASN A 82 -26.40 -2.27 3.94
CA ASN A 82 -26.35 -3.37 2.96
C ASN A 82 -25.05 -4.14 3.17
N SER A 83 -25.13 -5.46 3.35
CA SER A 83 -23.95 -6.32 3.52
C SER A 83 -24.03 -7.53 2.62
N ALA A 84 -23.01 -7.75 1.79
CA ALA A 84 -22.88 -8.94 0.95
C ALA A 84 -21.60 -9.69 1.31
N THR A 85 -21.71 -10.95 1.72
CA THR A 85 -20.57 -11.83 1.99
C THR A 85 -20.62 -13.05 1.07
N ALA A 86 -19.60 -13.26 0.25
CA ALA A 86 -19.45 -14.46 -0.57
C ALA A 86 -18.16 -15.20 -0.17
N THR A 87 -18.26 -16.51 0.10
CA THR A 87 -17.12 -17.39 0.33
C THR A 87 -17.12 -18.50 -0.71
N GLY A 88 -16.11 -18.58 -1.56
CA GLY A 88 -15.97 -19.66 -2.54
C GLY A 88 -15.79 -21.02 -1.86
N GLY A 89 -16.28 -22.09 -2.47
CA GLY A 89 -16.06 -23.44 -1.95
C GLY A 89 -14.58 -23.82 -2.08
N ASN A 90 -14.04 -24.59 -1.14
CA ASN A 90 -12.68 -25.11 -1.28
C ASN A 90 -12.62 -26.17 -2.39
N GLY A 91 -11.51 -26.27 -3.11
CA GLY A 91 -11.25 -27.36 -4.04
C GLY A 91 -11.09 -28.70 -3.31
N GLY A 92 -11.56 -29.78 -3.92
CA GLY A 92 -11.37 -31.13 -3.40
C GLY A 92 -9.91 -31.56 -3.48
N ALA A 93 -9.45 -32.36 -2.52
CA ALA A 93 -8.12 -32.98 -2.60
C ALA A 93 -8.08 -34.01 -3.75
N GLY A 94 -6.93 -34.15 -4.40
CA GLY A 94 -6.70 -35.23 -5.35
C GLY A 94 -6.67 -36.60 -4.68
N GLY A 95 -7.12 -37.64 -5.40
CA GLY A 95 -7.04 -39.02 -4.93
C GLY A 95 -5.59 -39.53 -4.90
N ASN A 96 -5.25 -40.35 -3.92
CA ASN A 96 -3.94 -40.99 -3.84
C ASN A 96 -3.82 -42.10 -4.89
N ALA A 97 -2.61 -42.33 -5.41
CA ALA A 97 -2.34 -43.44 -6.32
C ALA A 97 -2.31 -44.81 -5.63
N ALA A 98 -2.55 -45.87 -6.41
CA ALA A 98 -2.23 -47.24 -6.04
C ALA A 98 -1.08 -47.79 -6.89
N THR A 99 -0.32 -48.75 -6.33
CA THR A 99 0.75 -49.54 -6.98
C THR A 99 1.83 -48.76 -7.74
N ASN A 100 1.53 -48.30 -8.95
CA ASN A 100 2.45 -47.64 -9.89
C ASN A 100 1.83 -46.42 -10.58
N GLY A 101 0.62 -46.02 -10.17
CA GLY A 101 -0.11 -44.88 -10.71
C GLY A 101 0.38 -43.53 -10.20
N THR A 102 -0.22 -42.50 -10.77
CA THR A 102 -0.05 -41.08 -10.45
C THR A 102 -1.11 -40.61 -9.45
N GLY A 103 -0.73 -39.68 -8.57
CA GLY A 103 -1.67 -39.05 -7.65
C GLY A 103 -2.49 -37.99 -8.38
N GLY A 104 -3.79 -37.88 -8.09
CA GLY A 104 -4.69 -36.93 -8.75
C GLY A 104 -4.39 -35.47 -8.38
N ALA A 105 -4.71 -34.52 -9.28
CA ALA A 105 -4.53 -33.09 -9.00
C ALA A 105 -5.52 -32.57 -7.95
N GLY A 106 -5.10 -31.57 -7.18
CA GLY A 106 -6.02 -30.82 -6.32
C GLY A 106 -6.98 -29.98 -7.17
N GLY A 107 -8.26 -29.95 -6.78
CA GLY A 107 -9.26 -29.10 -7.41
C GLY A 107 -8.98 -27.62 -7.14
N ALA A 108 -9.29 -26.73 -8.09
CA ALA A 108 -9.19 -25.29 -7.85
C ALA A 108 -10.24 -24.82 -6.83
N GLY A 109 -9.93 -23.77 -6.07
CA GLY A 109 -10.89 -23.09 -5.22
C GLY A 109 -11.96 -22.34 -6.01
N GLY A 110 -13.16 -22.28 -5.47
CA GLY A 110 -14.29 -21.56 -6.07
C GLY A 110 -14.13 -20.05 -5.98
N ALA A 111 -14.59 -19.33 -7.01
CA ALA A 111 -14.59 -17.86 -6.99
C ALA A 111 -15.71 -17.32 -6.08
N ALA A 112 -15.48 -16.16 -5.47
CA ALA A 112 -16.46 -15.41 -4.68
C ALA A 112 -16.73 -14.03 -5.28
N SER A 113 -18.00 -13.64 -5.35
CA SER A 113 -18.38 -12.29 -5.75
C SER A 113 -19.41 -11.70 -4.79
N ALA A 114 -19.13 -10.52 -4.24
CA ALA A 114 -19.98 -9.80 -3.30
C ALA A 114 -20.27 -8.39 -3.82
N SER A 115 -21.54 -7.99 -3.79
CA SER A 115 -21.96 -6.65 -4.21
C SER A 115 -22.99 -6.05 -3.26
N ALA A 116 -22.74 -4.83 -2.77
CA ALA A 116 -23.60 -4.06 -1.89
C ALA A 116 -23.83 -2.64 -2.42
N THR A 117 -25.09 -2.18 -2.55
CA THR A 117 -25.38 -0.84 -3.10
C THR A 117 -26.57 -0.15 -2.42
N THR A 118 -26.42 1.10 -1.91
CA THR A 118 -27.50 1.93 -1.33
C THR A 118 -27.58 3.37 -1.85
N VAL A 119 -28.80 3.92 -1.78
CA VAL A 119 -29.12 5.33 -2.07
C VAL A 119 -30.25 5.81 -1.15
N THR A 120 -30.17 7.06 -0.66
CA THR A 120 -31.26 7.99 -0.23
C THR A 120 -31.59 8.18 1.26
N PHE A 121 -32.71 8.89 1.52
CA PHE A 121 -32.65 10.18 2.20
C PHE A 121 -33.94 10.55 2.97
N PHE A 122 -33.89 11.08 4.19
CA PHE A 122 -32.77 11.78 4.85
C PHE A 122 -32.08 10.93 5.93
N GLY A 123 -30.92 10.34 5.57
CA GLY A 123 -29.98 9.63 6.45
C GLY A 123 -30.30 8.14 6.75
N GLY A 124 -29.30 7.26 6.91
CA GLY A 124 -27.90 7.34 6.47
C GLY A 124 -27.73 6.75 5.06
N ALA A 125 -26.50 6.32 4.71
CA ALA A 125 -26.30 5.29 3.68
C ALA A 125 -25.11 4.41 4.08
N ALA A 126 -25.24 3.08 3.98
CA ALA A 126 -24.17 2.15 4.30
C ALA A 126 -24.19 0.98 3.33
N ALA A 127 -23.03 0.59 2.80
CA ALA A 127 -22.87 -0.61 1.98
C ALA A 127 -21.51 -1.28 2.27
N ASP A 128 -21.50 -2.60 2.40
CA ASP A 128 -20.35 -3.40 2.79
C ASP A 128 -20.32 -4.69 1.93
N ALA A 129 -19.22 -4.97 1.24
CA ALA A 129 -19.09 -6.16 0.40
C ALA A 129 -17.80 -6.91 0.73
N ALA A 130 -17.92 -8.16 1.14
CA ALA A 130 -16.83 -9.06 1.51
C ALA A 130 -16.80 -10.29 0.59
N ALA A 131 -15.73 -10.49 -0.18
CA ALA A 131 -15.53 -11.68 -1.00
C ALA A 131 -14.28 -12.44 -0.52
N ALA A 132 -14.41 -13.75 -0.31
CA ALA A 132 -13.33 -14.65 0.07
C ALA A 132 -13.26 -15.81 -0.92
N GLY A 133 -12.20 -15.91 -1.72
CA GLY A 133 -12.00 -17.02 -2.63
C GLY A 133 -11.81 -18.33 -1.87
N GLY A 134 -12.33 -19.43 -2.41
CA GLY A 134 -12.11 -20.76 -1.81
C GLY A 134 -10.65 -21.18 -1.93
N ASN A 135 -10.14 -21.97 -0.98
CA ASN A 135 -8.77 -22.48 -1.07
C ASN A 135 -8.67 -23.59 -2.13
N GLY A 136 -7.51 -23.72 -2.78
CA GLY A 136 -7.19 -24.85 -3.63
C GLY A 136 -7.05 -26.16 -2.85
N GLY A 137 -7.47 -27.27 -3.45
CA GLY A 137 -7.29 -28.60 -2.89
C GLY A 137 -5.83 -29.06 -2.98
N ALA A 138 -5.41 -29.94 -2.06
CA ALA A 138 -4.08 -30.55 -2.12
C ALA A 138 -3.97 -31.59 -3.25
N GLY A 139 -2.77 -31.77 -3.80
CA GLY A 139 -2.46 -32.89 -4.69
C GLY A 139 -2.55 -34.25 -3.96
N GLY A 140 -3.00 -35.28 -4.66
CA GLY A 140 -3.05 -36.65 -4.15
C GLY A 140 -1.66 -37.30 -4.14
N LEU A 141 -1.39 -38.16 -3.15
CA LEU A 141 -0.07 -38.77 -2.95
C LEU A 141 0.30 -39.72 -4.11
N PRO A 142 1.59 -39.80 -4.51
CA PRO A 142 2.08 -40.84 -5.40
C PRO A 142 2.05 -42.22 -4.71
N ALA A 143 2.21 -43.29 -5.47
CA ALA A 143 2.12 -44.65 -4.93
C ALA A 143 3.30 -44.96 -3.99
N PRO A 144 3.09 -45.68 -2.87
CA PRO A 144 4.15 -46.01 -1.93
C PRO A 144 5.19 -46.94 -2.58
N SER A 145 6.48 -46.62 -2.41
CA SER A 145 7.59 -47.33 -3.06
C SER A 145 7.76 -48.77 -2.54
N THR A 146 7.20 -49.75 -3.25
CA THR A 146 7.26 -51.18 -2.90
C THR A 146 8.54 -51.86 -3.40
N GLY A 147 9.70 -51.39 -2.92
CA GLY A 147 10.95 -52.16 -2.91
C GLY A 147 11.64 -52.48 -4.25
N GLY A 148 11.13 -52.00 -5.38
CA GLY A 148 11.84 -52.03 -6.67
C GLY A 148 12.79 -50.85 -6.88
N PRO A 149 13.65 -50.85 -7.91
CA PRO A 149 14.33 -49.62 -8.35
C PRO A 149 13.26 -48.56 -8.65
N PRO A 150 13.47 -47.29 -8.26
CA PRO A 150 12.41 -46.29 -8.30
C PRO A 150 11.91 -46.15 -9.75
N PRO A 151 10.62 -46.39 -10.04
CA PRO A 151 10.06 -45.97 -11.32
C PRO A 151 10.26 -44.46 -11.42
N ALA A 152 10.62 -43.97 -12.62
CA ALA A 152 10.94 -42.57 -12.85
C ALA A 152 9.81 -41.67 -12.32
N LEU A 153 10.07 -41.01 -11.18
CA LEU A 153 9.18 -40.16 -10.39
C LEU A 153 7.69 -40.33 -10.76
N SER A 154 7.05 -41.42 -10.32
CA SER A 154 5.61 -41.65 -10.53
C SER A 154 4.83 -40.44 -10.01
N GLY A 155 4.40 -39.59 -10.94
CA GLY A 155 4.02 -38.21 -10.63
C GLY A 155 2.88 -38.10 -9.62
N GLY A 156 3.15 -37.51 -8.48
CA GLY A 156 2.10 -36.81 -7.72
C GLY A 156 1.76 -35.52 -8.45
N SER A 157 0.53 -35.05 -8.28
CA SER A 157 0.05 -33.85 -8.96
C SER A 157 0.20 -32.58 -8.12
N GLY A 158 0.07 -31.44 -8.79
CA GLY A 158 0.05 -30.13 -8.15
C GLY A 158 -1.20 -29.92 -7.30
N GLY A 159 -1.09 -28.98 -6.37
CA GLY A 159 -2.26 -28.45 -5.68
C GLY A 159 -3.08 -27.54 -6.61
N GLY A 160 -4.37 -27.43 -6.34
CA GLY A 160 -5.24 -26.52 -7.07
C GLY A 160 -4.92 -25.06 -6.79
N ALA A 161 -5.20 -24.18 -7.75
CA ALA A 161 -5.11 -22.74 -7.51
C ALA A 161 -6.18 -22.27 -6.50
N GLY A 162 -5.90 -21.19 -5.77
CA GLY A 162 -6.88 -20.48 -4.97
C GLY A 162 -7.95 -19.80 -5.83
N GLY A 163 -9.16 -19.70 -5.30
CA GLY A 163 -10.29 -19.03 -5.96
C GLY A 163 -10.15 -17.51 -5.95
N ALA A 164 -10.73 -16.85 -6.96
CA ALA A 164 -10.76 -15.39 -7.04
C ALA A 164 -11.79 -14.75 -6.09
N ALA A 165 -11.62 -13.47 -5.76
CA ALA A 165 -12.55 -12.72 -4.90
C ALA A 165 -12.87 -11.32 -5.45
N ASP A 166 -14.13 -11.03 -5.76
CA ASP A 166 -14.57 -9.73 -6.27
C ASP A 166 -15.55 -9.05 -5.31
N ALA A 167 -15.19 -7.88 -4.77
CA ALA A 167 -16.00 -7.11 -3.84
C ALA A 167 -16.35 -5.72 -4.41
N SER A 168 -17.65 -5.38 -4.41
CA SER A 168 -18.15 -4.11 -4.93
C SER A 168 -19.11 -3.43 -3.97
N SER A 169 -18.85 -2.18 -3.61
CA SER A 169 -19.67 -1.39 -2.68
C SER A 169 -20.00 0.01 -3.21
N ALA A 170 -21.21 0.49 -2.90
CA ALA A 170 -21.67 1.82 -3.26
C ALA A 170 -22.71 2.34 -2.27
N ALA A 171 -22.58 3.56 -1.73
CA ALA A 171 -23.57 4.13 -0.82
C ALA A 171 -23.75 5.64 -1.03
N SER A 172 -24.98 6.15 -1.12
CA SER A 172 -25.21 7.58 -1.42
C SER A 172 -26.40 8.19 -0.69
N SER A 173 -26.31 9.48 -0.34
CA SER A 173 -27.26 10.12 0.59
C SER A 173 -27.35 11.65 0.37
N LEU A 174 -28.33 12.09 -0.41
CA LEU A 174 -28.54 13.44 -0.98
C LEU A 174 -28.84 14.60 0.02
N GLY A 175 -27.99 14.83 1.03
CA GLY A 175 -28.09 15.96 1.98
C GLY A 175 -27.22 15.76 3.24
N ASN A 176 -27.73 15.98 4.46
CA ASN A 176 -26.94 15.95 5.71
C ASN A 176 -26.65 14.58 6.37
N GLY A 177 -27.04 13.45 5.78
CA GLY A 177 -26.83 12.11 6.32
C GLY A 177 -25.41 11.59 6.07
N ALA A 178 -24.81 10.94 7.07
CA ALA A 178 -23.51 10.29 6.93
C ALA A 178 -23.58 9.03 6.05
N VAL A 179 -22.47 8.72 5.39
CA VAL A 179 -22.33 7.67 4.37
C VAL A 179 -21.09 6.83 4.63
N THR A 180 -21.25 5.51 4.61
CA THR A 180 -20.14 4.54 4.65
C THR A 180 -20.22 3.58 3.46
N SER A 181 -19.08 3.25 2.85
CA SER A 181 -19.01 2.30 1.74
C SER A 181 -17.71 1.50 1.80
N SER A 182 -17.80 0.20 2.05
CA SER A 182 -16.67 -0.70 2.27
C SER A 182 -16.69 -1.85 1.26
N ALA A 183 -15.57 -2.12 0.60
CA ALA A 183 -15.36 -3.32 -0.21
C ALA A 183 -14.09 -4.03 0.28
N SER A 184 -14.16 -5.35 0.49
CA SER A 184 -13.08 -6.19 0.98
C SER A 184 -13.03 -7.49 0.18
N ALA A 185 -11.93 -7.73 -0.53
CA ALA A 185 -11.71 -8.97 -1.28
C ALA A 185 -10.48 -9.70 -0.75
N THR A 186 -10.57 -11.01 -0.53
CA THR A 186 -9.46 -11.88 -0.14
C THR A 186 -9.40 -13.08 -1.08
N GLY A 187 -8.37 -13.17 -1.90
CA GLY A 187 -8.14 -14.34 -2.75
C GLY A 187 -7.89 -15.61 -1.92
N GLY A 188 -8.35 -16.76 -2.42
CA GLY A 188 -8.14 -18.05 -1.73
C GLY A 188 -6.67 -18.48 -1.75
N ALA A 189 -6.23 -19.26 -0.78
CA ALA A 189 -4.88 -19.82 -0.79
C ALA A 189 -4.74 -20.94 -1.85
N GLY A 190 -3.56 -21.08 -2.43
CA GLY A 190 -3.20 -22.22 -3.28
C GLY A 190 -3.06 -23.52 -2.48
N GLY A 191 -3.44 -24.64 -3.08
CA GLY A 191 -3.25 -25.96 -2.48
C GLY A 191 -1.80 -26.43 -2.53
N ALA A 192 -1.37 -27.21 -1.55
CA ALA A 192 -0.05 -27.86 -1.58
C ALA A 192 0.00 -28.97 -2.66
N ASN A 193 1.16 -29.17 -3.27
CA ASN A 193 1.42 -30.37 -4.08
C ASN A 193 1.67 -31.60 -3.18
N SER A 194 1.94 -32.75 -3.80
CA SER A 194 2.28 -34.00 -3.10
C SER A 194 3.61 -34.65 -3.50
N SER A 195 4.33 -34.12 -4.50
CA SER A 195 5.57 -34.75 -4.99
C SER A 195 6.46 -33.85 -5.85
N ALA A 196 7.69 -34.34 -6.08
CA ALA A 196 8.84 -33.62 -6.63
C ALA A 196 8.83 -33.33 -8.15
N SER A 197 7.67 -33.08 -8.76
CA SER A 197 7.58 -32.77 -10.20
C SER A 197 6.54 -31.73 -10.61
N VAL A 198 5.62 -31.33 -9.73
CA VAL A 198 4.56 -30.35 -10.06
C VAL A 198 4.47 -29.30 -8.95
N PRO A 199 4.43 -28.00 -9.26
CA PRO A 199 4.39 -26.95 -8.23
C PRO A 199 3.17 -27.01 -7.29
N GLY A 200 3.29 -26.32 -6.16
CA GLY A 200 2.12 -25.89 -5.38
C GLY A 200 1.21 -24.96 -6.18
N GLY A 201 -0.08 -24.92 -5.83
CA GLY A 201 -1.06 -24.06 -6.49
C GLY A 201 -0.77 -22.58 -6.25
N ALA A 202 -1.04 -21.73 -7.25
CA ALA A 202 -0.96 -20.28 -7.07
C ALA A 202 -2.07 -19.78 -6.12
N GLY A 203 -1.80 -18.68 -5.41
CA GLY A 203 -2.83 -17.94 -4.70
C GLY A 203 -3.87 -17.32 -5.65
N GLY A 204 -5.10 -17.15 -5.17
CA GLY A 204 -6.17 -16.48 -5.89
C GLY A 204 -6.01 -14.96 -5.89
N SER A 205 -6.37 -14.31 -6.99
CA SER A 205 -6.42 -12.84 -7.10
C SER A 205 -7.79 -12.28 -6.69
N GLY A 206 -7.95 -10.96 -6.72
CA GLY A 206 -9.26 -10.35 -6.48
C GLY A 206 -9.37 -8.91 -6.94
N THR A 207 -10.57 -8.34 -6.80
CA THR A 207 -10.86 -6.93 -7.02
C THR A 207 -11.68 -6.37 -5.87
N ALA A 208 -11.42 -5.13 -5.45
CA ALA A 208 -12.24 -4.41 -4.48
C ALA A 208 -12.51 -3.00 -4.97
N VAL A 209 -13.78 -2.58 -5.05
CA VAL A 209 -14.19 -1.24 -5.49
C VAL A 209 -15.30 -0.71 -4.60
N ALA A 210 -15.11 0.47 -4.01
CA ALA A 210 -16.06 1.14 -3.13
C ALA A 210 -16.34 2.58 -3.59
N SER A 211 -17.58 3.05 -3.40
CA SER A 211 -17.96 4.42 -3.77
C SER A 211 -18.97 5.05 -2.82
N GLY A 212 -18.93 6.37 -2.62
CA GLY A 212 -20.02 7.03 -1.90
C GLY A 212 -20.17 8.55 -2.01
N SER A 213 -21.38 9.05 -1.77
CA SER A 213 -21.71 10.47 -1.97
C SER A 213 -22.70 11.02 -0.95
N SER A 214 -22.48 12.25 -0.46
CA SER A 214 -23.41 12.97 0.43
C SER A 214 -23.53 14.45 0.06
N GLY A 215 -24.56 15.12 0.56
CA GLY A 215 -24.76 16.56 0.32
C GLY A 215 -23.91 17.45 1.25
N THR A 216 -24.00 17.20 2.56
CA THR A 216 -23.18 17.80 3.64
C THR A 216 -22.78 16.81 4.71
N GLY A 217 -23.31 15.58 4.69
CA GLY A 217 -22.90 14.55 5.64
C GLY A 217 -21.45 14.11 5.40
N ALA A 218 -20.86 13.50 6.42
CA ALA A 218 -19.57 12.84 6.26
C ALA A 218 -19.69 11.64 5.31
N VAL A 219 -18.68 11.42 4.48
CA VAL A 219 -18.58 10.27 3.57
C VAL A 219 -17.27 9.56 3.88
N ALA A 220 -17.34 8.27 4.22
CA ALA A 220 -16.19 7.40 4.41
C ALA A 220 -16.28 6.23 3.42
N VAL A 221 -15.22 6.00 2.65
CA VAL A 221 -15.17 4.95 1.63
C VAL A 221 -13.88 4.17 1.78
N SER A 222 -13.95 2.84 1.85
CA SER A 222 -12.78 1.95 1.95
C SER A 222 -12.82 0.84 0.90
N ALA A 223 -11.70 0.63 0.21
CA ALA A 223 -11.49 -0.53 -0.65
C ALA A 223 -10.26 -1.31 -0.16
N SER A 224 -10.43 -2.60 0.13
CA SER A 224 -9.40 -3.49 0.67
C SER A 224 -9.27 -4.72 -0.21
N LEU A 225 -8.06 -5.03 -0.66
CA LEU A 225 -7.76 -6.22 -1.47
C LEU A 225 -6.60 -6.97 -0.83
N THR A 226 -6.81 -8.25 -0.55
CA THR A 226 -5.81 -9.19 -0.06
C THR A 226 -5.60 -10.30 -1.10
N GLY A 227 -4.38 -10.45 -1.61
CA GLY A 227 -4.01 -11.57 -2.48
C GLY A 227 -3.93 -12.89 -1.70
N GLY A 228 -4.35 -13.99 -2.33
CA GLY A 228 -4.20 -15.32 -1.75
C GLY A 228 -2.74 -15.75 -1.66
N ALA A 229 -2.39 -16.49 -0.61
CA ALA A 229 -1.05 -17.08 -0.47
C ALA A 229 -0.83 -18.26 -1.45
N GLY A 230 0.41 -18.48 -1.87
CA GLY A 230 0.80 -19.64 -2.67
C GLY A 230 0.84 -20.94 -1.86
N GLY A 231 0.58 -22.06 -2.53
CA GLY A 231 0.62 -23.40 -1.93
C GLY A 231 2.04 -23.98 -1.86
N ALA A 232 2.29 -24.84 -0.86
CA ALA A 232 3.62 -25.42 -0.63
C ALA A 232 4.06 -26.43 -1.71
N GLY A 233 5.38 -26.51 -1.90
CA GLY A 233 6.09 -27.34 -2.88
C GLY A 233 6.98 -28.42 -2.25
N ASN A 234 6.39 -29.57 -1.93
CA ASN A 234 7.08 -30.78 -1.47
C ASN A 234 7.95 -31.36 -2.59
N GLY A 235 9.23 -30.97 -2.63
CA GLY A 235 10.22 -31.40 -3.62
C GLY A 235 10.07 -30.78 -5.02
N ALA A 236 9.15 -29.85 -5.22
CA ALA A 236 8.94 -29.10 -6.46
C ALA A 236 8.65 -27.64 -6.11
N PRO A 237 8.59 -26.70 -7.07
CA PRO A 237 8.48 -25.28 -6.72
C PRO A 237 7.24 -24.92 -5.89
N GLY A 238 7.40 -23.94 -5.00
CA GLY A 238 6.28 -23.34 -4.29
C GLY A 238 5.39 -22.54 -5.23
N GLY A 239 4.08 -22.51 -4.95
CA GLY A 239 3.14 -21.68 -5.70
C GLY A 239 3.40 -20.19 -5.44
N PRO A 240 3.23 -19.30 -6.42
CA PRO A 240 3.35 -17.86 -6.20
C PRO A 240 2.16 -17.32 -5.38
N GLY A 241 2.42 -16.31 -4.56
CA GLY A 241 1.38 -15.49 -3.95
C GLY A 241 0.74 -14.52 -4.95
N ALA A 242 -0.53 -14.19 -4.76
CA ALA A 242 -1.24 -13.31 -5.68
C ALA A 242 -0.94 -11.83 -5.42
N ALA A 243 -0.87 -11.03 -6.49
CA ALA A 243 -0.77 -9.58 -6.40
C ALA A 243 -2.07 -8.92 -5.89
N ALA A 244 -1.96 -7.68 -5.41
CA ALA A 244 -3.08 -6.85 -4.98
C ALA A 244 -2.95 -5.43 -5.54
N ASP A 245 -3.78 -5.08 -6.53
CA ASP A 245 -3.74 -3.79 -7.21
C ASP A 245 -5.05 -3.01 -7.02
N LEU A 246 -4.94 -1.79 -6.49
CA LEU A 246 -6.05 -0.84 -6.31
C LEU A 246 -5.72 0.50 -6.99
N ASP A 247 -6.34 0.78 -8.14
CA ASP A 247 -6.29 2.09 -8.79
C ASP A 247 -7.65 2.78 -8.67
N ASN A 248 -7.70 3.91 -7.95
CA ASN A 248 -8.88 4.74 -7.69
C ASN A 248 -10.13 3.95 -7.24
N ALA A 249 -9.92 2.78 -6.65
CA ALA A 249 -10.93 1.86 -6.15
C ALA A 249 -11.85 2.44 -5.07
N ALA A 250 -11.45 3.49 -4.34
CA ALA A 250 -12.28 4.16 -3.34
C ALA A 250 -12.62 5.57 -3.84
N THR A 251 -13.89 5.82 -4.18
CA THR A 251 -14.32 7.10 -4.79
C THR A 251 -15.40 7.81 -3.97
N GLY A 252 -15.47 9.14 -4.01
CA GLY A 252 -16.61 9.81 -3.40
C GLY A 252 -16.70 11.33 -3.49
N SER A 253 -17.80 11.88 -2.96
CA SER A 253 -18.09 13.32 -2.99
C SER A 253 -18.98 13.79 -1.83
N THR A 254 -18.67 14.94 -1.23
CA THR A 254 -19.56 15.67 -0.30
C THR A 254 -19.06 17.11 -0.14
N ARG A 255 -19.90 18.00 0.40
CA ARG A 255 -19.46 19.31 0.94
C ARG A 255 -19.05 19.23 2.42
N GLY A 256 -19.28 18.10 3.07
CA GLY A 256 -18.86 17.81 4.44
C GLY A 256 -17.40 17.33 4.52
N THR A 257 -17.14 16.32 5.36
CA THR A 257 -15.86 15.60 5.37
C THR A 257 -15.92 14.39 4.44
N LEU A 258 -14.96 14.27 3.53
CA LEU A 258 -14.74 13.12 2.66
C LEU A 258 -13.48 12.38 3.12
N SER A 259 -13.61 11.08 3.41
CA SER A 259 -12.51 10.18 3.76
C SER A 259 -12.51 9.03 2.76
N LEU A 260 -11.38 8.83 2.08
CA LEU A 260 -11.17 7.75 1.11
C LEU A 260 -9.96 6.93 1.55
N THR A 261 -10.12 5.62 1.70
CA THR A 261 -9.09 4.69 2.15
C THR A 261 -8.94 3.56 1.14
N GLN A 262 -7.70 3.19 0.82
CA GLN A 262 -7.37 1.97 0.09
C GLN A 262 -6.34 1.14 0.85
N THR A 263 -6.45 -0.18 0.78
CA THR A 263 -5.52 -1.12 1.38
C THR A 263 -5.29 -2.29 0.44
N ALA A 264 -4.11 -2.36 -0.16
CA ALA A 264 -3.66 -3.46 -1.00
C ALA A 264 -2.64 -4.31 -0.23
N ILE A 265 -2.91 -5.58 0.00
CA ILE A 265 -2.02 -6.53 0.69
C ILE A 265 -1.83 -7.72 -0.25
N ALA A 266 -0.62 -8.00 -0.68
CA ALA A 266 -0.37 -9.12 -1.58
C ALA A 266 -0.13 -10.42 -0.80
N GLY A 267 -0.38 -11.55 -1.46
CA GLY A 267 -0.22 -12.87 -0.87
C GLY A 267 1.24 -13.29 -0.77
N ALA A 268 1.60 -14.01 0.29
CA ALA A 268 2.93 -14.61 0.44
C ALA A 268 3.15 -15.77 -0.55
N GLY A 269 4.40 -16.01 -0.93
CA GLY A 269 4.79 -17.18 -1.73
C GLY A 269 4.77 -18.48 -0.92
N GLY A 270 4.51 -19.60 -1.57
CA GLY A 270 4.56 -20.93 -0.95
C GLY A 270 5.98 -21.41 -0.73
N SER A 271 6.26 -22.09 0.39
CA SER A 271 7.57 -22.70 0.67
C SER A 271 7.86 -23.90 -0.24
N ALA A 272 9.13 -24.34 -0.32
CA ALA A 272 9.51 -25.54 -1.09
C ALA A 272 10.74 -26.29 -0.52
N ASP A 273 10.61 -27.60 -0.29
CA ASP A 273 11.60 -28.37 0.51
C ASP A 273 12.89 -28.79 -0.22
N MET A 274 12.88 -28.84 -1.56
CA MET A 274 14.05 -29.23 -2.39
C MET A 274 14.07 -28.52 -3.75
N ALA A 275 13.40 -27.37 -3.85
CA ALA A 275 13.17 -26.65 -5.10
C ALA A 275 12.98 -25.16 -4.80
N ASN A 276 12.85 -24.34 -5.85
CA ASN A 276 12.68 -22.90 -5.67
C ASN A 276 11.31 -22.59 -5.04
N ALA A 277 11.31 -21.85 -3.93
CA ALA A 277 10.07 -21.42 -3.31
C ALA A 277 9.35 -20.35 -4.15
N GLY A 278 8.06 -20.20 -3.90
CA GLY A 278 7.21 -19.25 -4.61
C GLY A 278 7.56 -17.81 -4.27
N ALA A 279 7.45 -16.91 -5.25
CA ALA A 279 7.55 -15.47 -5.00
C ALA A 279 6.31 -14.94 -4.27
N GLY A 280 6.50 -13.93 -3.44
CA GLY A 280 5.41 -13.10 -2.91
C GLY A 280 4.80 -12.22 -4.00
N GLY A 281 3.50 -11.92 -3.88
CA GLY A 281 2.83 -11.01 -4.80
C GLY A 281 3.23 -9.55 -4.57
N ALA A 282 3.16 -8.72 -5.62
CA ALA A 282 3.33 -7.27 -5.49
C ALA A 282 2.01 -6.57 -5.08
N ALA A 283 2.10 -5.44 -4.38
CA ALA A 283 0.96 -4.63 -3.97
C ALA A 283 1.05 -3.19 -4.47
N SER A 284 -0.07 -2.65 -4.96
CA SER A 284 -0.19 -1.27 -5.45
C SER A 284 -1.49 -0.62 -4.97
N SER A 285 -1.42 0.60 -4.43
CA SER A 285 -2.57 1.38 -3.97
C SER A 285 -2.44 2.85 -4.40
N THR A 286 -3.16 3.22 -5.45
CA THR A 286 -3.16 4.57 -6.03
C THR A 286 -4.53 5.24 -5.87
N LEU A 287 -4.54 6.43 -5.27
CA LEU A 287 -5.74 7.20 -4.98
C LEU A 287 -5.56 8.68 -5.32
N THR A 288 -6.29 9.16 -6.33
CA THR A 288 -6.20 10.54 -6.81
C THR A 288 -7.57 11.21 -6.82
N LEU A 289 -7.72 12.30 -6.08
CA LEU A 289 -8.92 13.14 -6.11
C LEU A 289 -8.56 14.59 -6.40
N ARG A 290 -8.91 15.07 -7.59
CA ARG A 290 -8.72 16.48 -8.00
C ARG A 290 -10.09 17.17 -8.19
N GLY A 291 -10.22 18.39 -7.67
CA GLY A 291 -11.38 19.26 -7.94
C GLY A 291 -12.61 19.03 -7.05
N GLY A 292 -12.45 18.41 -5.88
CA GLY A 292 -13.56 18.23 -4.92
C GLY A 292 -14.04 19.53 -4.25
N SER A 293 -15.21 19.49 -3.63
CA SER A 293 -15.82 20.63 -2.90
C SER A 293 -16.06 20.36 -1.41
N ALA A 294 -15.36 19.36 -0.86
CA ALA A 294 -15.42 19.00 0.56
C ALA A 294 -14.83 20.09 1.46
N ALA A 295 -15.39 20.27 2.66
CA ALA A 295 -14.79 21.11 3.70
C ALA A 295 -13.52 20.48 4.29
N ARG A 296 -13.45 19.14 4.28
CA ARG A 296 -12.25 18.36 4.62
C ARG A 296 -12.17 17.14 3.70
N LEU A 297 -10.99 16.89 3.14
CA LEU A 297 -10.61 15.69 2.42
C LEU A 297 -9.55 14.94 3.24
N VAL A 298 -9.71 13.63 3.36
CA VAL A 298 -8.71 12.70 3.89
C VAL A 298 -8.54 11.58 2.87
N LEU A 299 -7.30 11.35 2.43
CA LEU A 299 -6.90 10.25 1.57
C LEU A 299 -5.91 9.38 2.35
N THR A 300 -6.10 8.07 2.31
CA THR A 300 -5.18 7.09 2.90
C THR A 300 -4.96 5.96 1.90
N THR A 301 -3.71 5.71 1.49
CA THR A 301 -3.34 4.52 0.73
C THR A 301 -2.34 3.67 1.50
N VAL A 302 -2.56 2.36 1.49
CA VAL A 302 -1.68 1.37 2.12
C VAL A 302 -1.39 0.28 1.09
N ALA A 303 -0.12 -0.03 0.88
CA ALA A 303 0.33 -1.15 0.06
C ALA A 303 1.29 -2.03 0.87
N THR A 304 1.06 -3.33 0.91
CA THR A 304 1.91 -4.30 1.61
C THR A 304 2.26 -5.47 0.68
N GLY A 305 3.53 -5.58 0.31
CA GLY A 305 4.03 -6.66 -0.54
C GLY A 305 4.01 -8.01 0.18
N GLY A 306 3.81 -9.09 -0.58
CA GLY A 306 3.82 -10.44 -0.03
C GLY A 306 5.24 -10.92 0.30
N ALA A 307 5.42 -11.65 1.40
CA ALA A 307 6.72 -12.27 1.69
C ALA A 307 7.08 -13.34 0.64
N GLY A 308 8.37 -13.52 0.38
CA GLY A 308 8.88 -14.65 -0.39
C GLY A 308 8.71 -15.97 0.38
N GLY A 309 8.51 -17.08 -0.32
CA GLY A 309 8.42 -18.40 0.32
C GLY A 309 9.79 -18.92 0.77
N ASP A 310 9.83 -19.69 1.86
CA ASP A 310 11.06 -20.32 2.35
C ASP A 310 11.49 -21.50 1.49
N GLY A 311 12.79 -21.59 1.19
CA GLY A 311 13.37 -22.73 0.48
C GLY A 311 13.94 -23.78 1.45
N GLY A 312 14.07 -25.01 0.97
CA GLY A 312 14.79 -26.11 1.61
C GLY A 312 15.68 -26.87 0.63
N GLY A 313 16.51 -27.77 1.14
CA GLY A 313 17.15 -28.84 0.36
C GLY A 313 18.07 -28.42 -0.80
N GLY A 314 18.49 -27.15 -0.86
CA GLY A 314 19.31 -26.59 -1.93
C GLY A 314 18.56 -25.82 -3.04
N GLY A 315 17.24 -25.65 -2.93
CA GLY A 315 16.49 -24.72 -3.79
C GLY A 315 16.68 -23.25 -3.40
N SER A 316 16.39 -22.29 -4.27
CA SER A 316 16.41 -20.86 -3.91
C SER A 316 15.16 -20.48 -3.10
N ALA A 317 15.29 -19.58 -2.14
CA ALA A 317 14.12 -18.96 -1.52
C ALA A 317 13.38 -18.03 -2.51
N GLY A 318 12.12 -17.73 -2.20
CA GLY A 318 11.26 -16.91 -3.03
C GLY A 318 11.64 -15.43 -2.96
N ALA A 319 11.52 -14.74 -4.09
CA ALA A 319 11.58 -13.28 -4.13
C ALA A 319 10.39 -12.69 -3.37
N ALA A 320 10.63 -11.59 -2.66
CA ALA A 320 9.58 -10.82 -2.01
C ALA A 320 8.82 -9.92 -2.98
N GLY A 321 7.62 -9.50 -2.55
CA GLY A 321 6.76 -8.58 -3.27
C GLY A 321 7.10 -7.12 -3.02
N ASN A 322 7.09 -6.32 -4.09
CA ASN A 322 7.18 -4.86 -4.01
C ASN A 322 5.88 -4.23 -3.48
N ALA A 323 5.97 -3.03 -2.91
CA ALA A 323 4.83 -2.24 -2.44
C ALA A 323 4.88 -0.79 -2.96
N SER A 324 3.78 -0.31 -3.53
CA SER A 324 3.64 1.07 -4.00
C SER A 324 2.35 1.72 -3.49
N ALA A 325 2.46 2.82 -2.75
CA ALA A 325 1.31 3.57 -2.24
C ALA A 325 1.36 5.03 -2.69
N VAL A 326 0.32 5.51 -3.39
CA VAL A 326 0.24 6.88 -3.91
C VAL A 326 -1.07 7.53 -3.49
N SER A 327 -1.02 8.68 -2.83
CA SER A 327 -2.19 9.46 -2.40
C SER A 327 -2.07 10.90 -2.89
N ASP A 328 -3.06 11.40 -3.65
CA ASP A 328 -3.00 12.74 -4.26
C ASP A 328 -4.35 13.50 -4.16
N GLY A 329 -4.38 14.58 -3.36
CA GLY A 329 -5.59 15.34 -3.05
C GLY A 329 -5.54 16.82 -3.44
N ALA A 330 -6.56 17.27 -4.18
CA ALA A 330 -6.83 18.69 -4.43
C ALA A 330 -8.33 19.02 -4.41
N LEU A 331 -8.66 20.20 -3.86
CA LEU A 331 -10.03 20.72 -3.80
C LEU A 331 -10.12 22.04 -4.57
N ASN A 332 -11.30 22.36 -5.09
CA ASN A 332 -11.60 23.61 -5.80
C ASN A 332 -11.90 24.79 -4.85
N GLY A 333 -11.77 24.61 -3.53
CA GLY A 333 -12.06 25.63 -2.52
C GLY A 333 -11.18 25.45 -1.27
N SER A 334 -11.39 26.29 -0.27
CA SER A 334 -10.57 26.37 0.96
C SER A 334 -10.73 25.21 1.95
N GLY A 335 -11.13 24.02 1.50
CA GLY A 335 -11.23 22.84 2.36
C GLY A 335 -9.84 22.32 2.74
N ARG A 336 -9.73 21.68 3.92
CA ARG A 336 -8.46 21.06 4.32
C ARG A 336 -8.26 19.74 3.58
N VAL A 337 -7.04 19.45 3.14
CA VAL A 337 -6.67 18.16 2.54
C VAL A 337 -5.72 17.45 3.50
N SER A 338 -5.88 16.16 3.72
CA SER A 338 -4.88 15.31 4.38
C SER A 338 -4.61 14.13 3.46
N SER A 339 -3.36 13.90 3.09
CA SER A 339 -2.95 12.76 2.27
C SER A 339 -1.94 11.92 3.03
N THR A 340 -2.20 10.62 3.15
CA THR A 340 -1.32 9.64 3.79
C THR A 340 -1.07 8.48 2.83
N ALA A 341 0.20 8.17 2.57
CA ALA A 341 0.61 6.98 1.84
C ALA A 341 1.56 6.14 2.69
N THR A 342 1.33 4.82 2.73
CA THR A 342 2.17 3.86 3.45
C THR A 342 2.47 2.66 2.58
N ALA A 343 3.74 2.40 2.31
CA ALA A 343 4.18 1.24 1.54
C ALA A 343 5.12 0.38 2.39
N THR A 344 4.79 -0.90 2.53
CA THR A 344 5.61 -1.88 3.26
C THR A 344 5.97 -3.03 2.32
N ALA A 345 7.23 -3.18 1.94
CA ALA A 345 7.65 -4.27 1.07
C ALA A 345 7.55 -5.62 1.79
N GLY A 346 7.44 -6.70 1.00
CA GLY A 346 7.56 -8.05 1.53
C GLY A 346 9.00 -8.34 2.01
N ALA A 347 9.12 -9.19 3.03
CA ALA A 347 10.40 -9.76 3.43
C ALA A 347 10.80 -10.91 2.49
N SER A 348 12.11 -11.09 2.30
CA SER A 348 12.70 -12.22 1.59
C SER A 348 12.38 -13.57 2.24
N GLY A 349 12.31 -14.65 1.45
CA GLY A 349 12.23 -16.01 2.00
C GLY A 349 13.56 -16.45 2.61
N GLY A 350 13.52 -17.22 3.71
CA GLY A 350 14.72 -17.72 4.39
C GLY A 350 15.35 -18.94 3.73
N GLN A 351 16.68 -19.06 3.80
CA GLN A 351 17.45 -20.22 3.33
C GLN A 351 18.85 -20.28 3.95
N PHE A 352 19.47 -21.47 4.00
CA PHE A 352 20.87 -21.65 4.44
C PHE A 352 21.92 -21.47 3.32
N LEU A 353 21.49 -21.45 2.05
CA LEU A 353 22.38 -21.49 0.87
C LEU A 353 22.25 -20.29 -0.08
N ALA A 354 21.05 -19.72 -0.23
CA ALA A 354 20.79 -18.50 -0.99
C ALA A 354 19.38 -17.97 -0.65
N ALA A 355 19.30 -16.77 -0.10
CA ALA A 355 18.03 -16.05 0.07
C ALA A 355 17.46 -15.59 -1.29
N GLY A 356 16.17 -15.25 -1.31
CA GLY A 356 15.52 -14.59 -2.44
C GLY A 356 15.50 -13.08 -2.23
N PRO A 357 15.48 -12.25 -3.29
CA PRO A 357 15.62 -10.81 -3.15
C PRO A 357 14.49 -10.17 -2.34
N SER A 358 14.85 -9.18 -1.51
CA SER A 358 13.92 -8.30 -0.78
C SER A 358 13.05 -7.44 -1.71
N GLY A 359 11.89 -7.01 -1.22
CA GLY A 359 10.99 -6.14 -1.97
C GLY A 359 11.36 -4.67 -1.83
N VAL A 360 10.95 -3.87 -2.81
CA VAL A 360 11.08 -2.40 -2.78
C VAL A 360 9.78 -1.75 -2.28
N ALA A 361 9.90 -0.73 -1.42
CA ALA A 361 8.77 0.07 -0.94
C ALA A 361 8.85 1.51 -1.47
N SER A 362 7.75 2.01 -2.07
CA SER A 362 7.61 3.40 -2.52
C SER A 362 6.31 4.00 -2.02
N ALA A 363 6.37 5.08 -1.23
CA ALA A 363 5.20 5.81 -0.72
C ALA A 363 5.22 7.27 -1.18
N GLN A 364 4.13 7.77 -1.76
CA GLN A 364 4.04 9.14 -2.27
C GLN A 364 2.75 9.81 -1.83
N GLY A 365 2.87 10.98 -1.20
CA GLY A 365 1.73 11.78 -0.75
C GLY A 365 1.71 13.17 -1.39
N ALA A 366 0.53 13.66 -1.76
CA ALA A 366 0.34 15.00 -2.31
C ALA A 366 -0.92 15.71 -1.80
N ALA A 367 -0.80 17.00 -1.43
CA ALA A 367 -1.93 17.84 -1.03
C ALA A 367 -1.80 19.27 -1.57
N ALA A 368 -2.74 19.71 -2.41
CA ALA A 368 -2.61 20.96 -3.19
C ALA A 368 -3.27 22.22 -2.58
N ASN A 369 -3.56 22.24 -1.27
CA ASN A 369 -4.31 23.34 -0.62
C ASN A 369 -3.52 24.03 0.50
N VAL A 370 -3.86 25.31 0.77
CA VAL A 370 -3.19 26.22 1.73
C VAL A 370 -3.24 25.74 3.20
N ASP A 371 -4.04 24.72 3.51
CA ASP A 371 -4.17 24.08 4.83
C ASP A 371 -3.89 22.55 4.75
N GLY A 372 -3.19 22.08 3.71
CA GLY A 372 -3.09 20.66 3.35
C GLY A 372 -1.95 19.87 4.03
N SER A 373 -2.26 18.83 4.79
CA SER A 373 -1.27 17.90 5.36
C SER A 373 -0.92 16.74 4.42
N VAL A 374 0.34 16.33 4.42
CA VAL A 374 0.91 15.19 3.69
C VAL A 374 1.81 14.41 4.64
N ALA A 375 1.67 13.09 4.63
CA ALA A 375 2.63 12.15 5.20
C ALA A 375 2.85 10.97 4.24
N ALA A 376 4.09 10.63 3.97
CA ALA A 376 4.49 9.42 3.24
C ALA A 376 5.48 8.63 4.09
N THR A 377 5.27 7.31 4.16
CA THR A 377 6.12 6.36 4.89
C THR A 377 6.37 5.14 4.01
N ALA A 378 7.63 4.88 3.67
CA ALA A 378 8.05 3.65 3.01
C ALA A 378 8.93 2.83 3.95
N GLU A 379 8.68 1.51 3.97
CA GLU A 379 9.31 0.54 4.86
C GLU A 379 9.68 -0.72 4.06
N ALA A 380 10.96 -1.08 4.02
CA ALA A 380 11.42 -2.31 3.36
C ALA A 380 12.28 -3.14 4.31
N GLY A 381 11.93 -4.43 4.48
CA GLY A 381 12.55 -5.32 5.46
C GLY A 381 13.23 -6.54 4.85
N VAL A 382 14.25 -7.04 5.54
CA VAL A 382 15.03 -8.25 5.16
C VAL A 382 14.76 -9.36 6.17
N SER A 383 14.68 -10.62 5.71
CA SER A 383 14.64 -11.77 6.63
C SER A 383 16.01 -12.03 7.26
N GLU A 384 16.05 -12.62 8.47
CA GLU A 384 17.24 -12.76 9.34
C GLU A 384 18.39 -13.63 8.76
N THR A 385 18.33 -14.03 7.49
CA THR A 385 19.34 -14.89 6.82
C THR A 385 19.69 -14.42 5.39
N GLY A 386 19.32 -13.20 4.99
CA GLY A 386 19.48 -12.70 3.61
C GLY A 386 20.64 -11.73 3.39
N ALA A 387 21.19 -11.76 2.17
CA ALA A 387 22.33 -10.94 1.70
C ALA A 387 21.90 -9.64 0.99
N ASP A 388 20.60 -9.33 1.00
CA ASP A 388 19.97 -8.40 0.07
C ASP A 388 19.93 -6.95 0.56
N ASP A 389 20.03 -6.00 -0.37
CA ASP A 389 19.94 -4.56 -0.14
C ASP A 389 18.45 -4.10 -0.14
N PRO A 390 17.84 -3.73 1.01
CA PRO A 390 16.48 -3.19 1.05
C PRO A 390 16.42 -1.73 0.60
N ILE A 391 15.34 -1.35 -0.09
CA ILE A 391 15.14 -0.01 -0.67
C ILE A 391 13.78 0.55 -0.23
N ALA A 392 13.78 1.74 0.38
CA ALA A 392 12.59 2.46 0.82
C ALA A 392 12.58 3.93 0.33
N GLU A 393 11.58 4.32 -0.44
CA GLU A 393 11.48 5.66 -1.05
C GLU A 393 10.19 6.37 -0.59
N ALA A 394 10.28 7.57 0.01
CA ALA A 394 9.12 8.30 0.52
C ALA A 394 9.05 9.76 0.03
N GLY A 395 8.12 10.07 -0.87
CA GLY A 395 7.93 11.42 -1.42
C GLY A 395 6.76 12.18 -0.80
N ALA A 396 6.95 13.46 -0.48
CA ALA A 396 5.89 14.38 -0.04
C ALA A 396 5.84 15.66 -0.88
N THR A 397 4.67 15.97 -1.45
CA THR A 397 4.44 17.17 -2.28
C THR A 397 3.30 18.02 -1.73
N ALA A 398 3.53 19.29 -1.36
CA ALA A 398 2.48 20.12 -0.77
C ALA A 398 2.38 21.54 -1.33
N GLY A 399 1.15 22.05 -1.40
CA GLY A 399 0.90 23.47 -1.12
C GLY A 399 1.35 23.74 0.32
N GLY A 400 2.32 24.64 0.53
CA GLY A 400 3.34 24.44 1.59
C GLY A 400 3.06 24.97 3.01
N GLY A 401 3.68 24.43 4.09
CA GLY A 401 4.48 23.18 4.24
C GLY A 401 4.77 22.53 5.66
N SER A 402 4.49 23.08 6.85
CA SER A 402 4.99 22.57 8.18
C SER A 402 4.35 21.33 8.92
N ALA A 403 4.77 20.07 8.67
CA ALA A 403 4.25 18.86 9.40
C ALA A 403 4.89 18.52 10.78
N ALA A 404 4.37 17.49 11.45
CA ALA A 404 4.85 16.92 12.72
C ALA A 404 5.26 15.42 12.58
N LEU A 405 6.26 14.98 13.38
CA LEU A 405 6.90 13.65 13.27
C LEU A 405 6.20 12.51 14.03
N VAL A 406 6.47 11.28 13.60
CA VAL A 406 6.25 10.02 14.34
C VAL A 406 7.50 9.12 14.23
N PRO A 407 8.23 8.85 15.34
CA PRO A 407 9.25 7.80 15.48
C PRO A 407 8.73 6.60 16.33
N PRO A 408 9.44 5.45 16.47
CA PRO A 408 10.88 5.22 16.22
C PRO A 408 11.26 3.97 15.39
N LEU A 409 12.58 3.74 15.27
CA LEU A 409 13.26 2.72 14.46
C LEU A 409 12.89 1.27 14.80
N VAL A 410 13.02 0.38 13.81
CA VAL A 410 12.93 -1.08 13.91
C VAL A 410 14.19 -1.72 13.27
N ALA A 411 14.64 -2.86 13.81
CA ALA A 411 15.79 -3.60 13.29
C ALA A 411 15.45 -4.36 11.99
N GLY A 412 16.40 -4.45 11.04
CA GLY A 412 16.24 -5.20 9.80
C GLY A 412 15.44 -4.47 8.71
N GLN A 413 15.26 -3.15 8.83
CA GLN A 413 14.43 -2.34 7.94
C GLN A 413 15.13 -1.07 7.44
N ALA A 414 14.84 -0.70 6.19
CA ALA A 414 14.97 0.64 5.64
C ALA A 414 13.65 1.39 5.87
N VAL A 415 13.71 2.63 6.38
CA VAL A 415 12.53 3.45 6.68
C VAL A 415 12.76 4.87 6.21
N ALA A 416 11.93 5.33 5.27
CA ALA A 416 11.91 6.71 4.79
C ALA A 416 10.58 7.38 5.15
N ASN A 417 10.65 8.54 5.80
CA ASN A 417 9.48 9.36 6.16
C ASN A 417 9.60 10.77 5.57
N ALA A 418 8.56 11.24 4.88
CA ALA A 418 8.46 12.60 4.36
C ALA A 418 7.11 13.23 4.73
N ALA A 419 7.13 14.44 5.32
CA ALA A 419 5.91 15.11 5.79
C ALA A 419 5.90 16.63 5.58
N LEU A 420 4.72 17.15 5.20
CA LEU A 420 4.44 18.58 4.92
C LEU A 420 3.03 19.00 5.46
N THR A 421 2.83 20.16 6.12
CA THR A 421 1.51 20.69 6.58
C THR A 421 1.48 22.22 6.86
N PRO A 422 0.98 23.10 5.98
CA PRO A 422 1.04 24.58 6.05
C PRO A 422 1.05 25.37 7.37
N GLY A 423 1.93 26.39 7.42
CA GLY A 423 1.76 27.57 8.29
C GLY A 423 2.85 27.91 9.32
N GLY A 424 3.85 27.05 9.54
CA GLY A 424 4.89 27.20 10.58
C GLY A 424 6.32 27.48 10.07
N PRO A 425 7.29 27.68 10.99
CA PRO A 425 8.69 28.01 10.66
C PRO A 425 9.53 26.82 10.15
N ALA A 426 8.90 25.70 9.83
CA ALA A 426 9.53 24.55 9.18
C ALA A 426 8.79 24.26 7.88
N ILE A 427 9.50 24.11 6.78
CA ILE A 427 8.93 23.85 5.46
C ILE A 427 8.54 22.38 5.33
N GLY A 428 9.23 21.48 6.03
CA GLY A 428 8.96 20.04 6.04
C GLY A 428 9.85 19.30 7.05
N GLY A 429 9.60 18.01 7.24
CA GLY A 429 10.41 17.16 8.11
C GLY A 429 10.36 15.70 7.71
N GLY A 430 11.37 14.95 8.15
CA GLY A 430 11.52 13.54 7.85
C GLY A 430 12.46 12.84 8.83
N ALA A 431 12.47 11.51 8.71
CA ALA A 431 13.38 10.62 9.40
C ALA A 431 13.84 9.54 8.41
N MET A 432 15.09 9.11 8.53
CA MET A 432 15.68 8.03 7.75
C MET A 432 16.44 7.08 8.66
N SER A 433 16.39 5.78 8.37
CA SER A 433 17.18 4.79 9.10
C SER A 433 17.34 3.49 8.34
N GLY A 434 18.57 2.95 8.36
CA GLY A 434 18.88 1.58 7.97
C GLY A 434 19.58 0.84 9.11
N ALA A 435 19.19 -0.41 9.35
CA ALA A 435 19.80 -1.28 10.36
C ALA A 435 19.83 -2.74 9.90
N ALA A 436 21.01 -3.36 9.86
CA ALA A 436 21.16 -4.77 9.47
C ALA A 436 20.57 -5.71 10.51
N ALA A 437 19.88 -6.76 10.06
CA ALA A 437 19.35 -7.81 10.92
C ALA A 437 20.49 -8.64 11.54
N CYS A 438 21.30 -9.32 10.71
CA CYS A 438 22.57 -9.94 11.12
C CYS A 438 23.45 -10.40 9.93
N CYS A 439 24.62 -10.97 10.27
CA CYS A 439 25.52 -11.80 9.46
C CYS A 439 26.22 -11.25 8.20
N GLU A 440 25.64 -10.34 7.41
CA GLU A 440 26.23 -9.91 6.12
C GLU A 440 26.27 -8.38 5.95
N ASN A 441 27.13 -7.90 5.04
CA ASN A 441 27.16 -6.49 4.63
C ASN A 441 25.93 -6.22 3.75
N GLN A 442 25.07 -5.29 4.17
CA GLN A 442 23.91 -4.84 3.40
C GLN A 442 23.96 -3.32 3.24
N THR A 443 23.47 -2.82 2.11
CA THR A 443 23.32 -1.39 1.79
C THR A 443 21.85 -1.01 1.82
N PHE A 444 21.47 -0.23 2.82
CA PHE A 444 20.13 0.36 2.94
C PHE A 444 20.12 1.66 2.16
N THR A 445 19.14 1.86 1.27
CA THR A 445 18.97 3.11 0.52
C THR A 445 17.62 3.73 0.85
N ASP A 446 17.66 4.95 1.42
CA ASP A 446 16.49 5.75 1.78
C ASP A 446 16.49 7.08 0.98
N ALA A 447 15.32 7.49 0.48
CA ALA A 447 15.14 8.78 -0.17
C ALA A 447 13.90 9.51 0.36
N ALA A 448 14.01 10.83 0.55
CA ALA A 448 12.88 11.71 0.87
C ALA A 448 12.84 12.94 -0.05
N ASP A 449 11.79 13.00 -0.88
CA ASP A 449 11.56 14.09 -1.83
C ASP A 449 10.56 15.10 -1.27
N PHE A 450 10.91 16.39 -1.35
CA PHE A 450 10.06 17.50 -0.92
C PHE A 450 9.84 18.49 -2.06
N THR A 451 8.58 18.63 -2.51
CA THR A 451 8.18 19.67 -3.47
C THR A 451 7.26 20.70 -2.81
N PHE A 452 7.65 21.97 -2.87
CA PHE A 452 6.93 23.11 -2.29
C PHE A 452 7.09 24.38 -3.14
N THR A 453 6.38 25.46 -2.80
CA THR A 453 6.50 26.76 -3.48
C THR A 453 6.97 27.87 -2.54
N THR A 454 7.91 28.68 -3.01
CA THR A 454 8.43 29.87 -2.32
C THR A 454 7.74 31.14 -2.83
N ALA A 455 7.41 32.05 -1.90
CA ALA A 455 6.72 33.31 -2.24
C ALA A 455 7.70 34.38 -2.73
N ALA A 456 8.89 34.44 -2.14
CA ALA A 456 9.99 35.33 -2.50
C ALA A 456 11.28 34.53 -2.74
N ARG A 457 12.40 35.25 -2.90
CA ARG A 457 13.74 34.67 -2.96
C ARG A 457 14.23 34.47 -1.52
N GLU A 458 14.28 33.23 -1.07
CA GLU A 458 14.50 32.87 0.33
C GLU A 458 15.79 32.04 0.49
N ARG A 459 16.32 31.93 1.71
CA ARG A 459 17.41 30.99 2.01
C ARG A 459 16.81 29.68 2.46
N LEU A 460 17.48 28.58 2.15
CA LEU A 460 17.05 27.26 2.58
C LEU A 460 18.07 26.66 3.54
N SER A 461 17.57 25.97 4.57
CA SER A 461 18.40 25.27 5.54
C SER A 461 17.79 23.93 5.95
N LEU A 462 18.63 22.97 6.29
CA LEU A 462 18.25 21.67 6.84
C LEU A 462 18.84 21.55 8.23
N ALA A 463 17.98 21.44 9.24
CA ALA A 463 18.36 21.24 10.63
C ALA A 463 18.29 19.74 10.97
N ILE A 464 19.44 19.14 11.26
CA ILE A 464 19.54 17.81 11.85
C ILE A 464 19.16 17.95 13.32
N LEU A 465 18.18 17.18 13.79
CA LEU A 465 17.63 17.28 15.14
C LEU A 465 18.31 16.31 16.12
N GLY A 466 18.76 15.16 15.62
CA GLY A 466 19.40 14.11 16.40
C GLY A 466 19.69 12.88 15.56
N GLN A 467 20.38 11.92 16.16
CA GLN A 467 20.76 10.65 15.56
C GLN A 467 20.49 9.51 16.54
N THR A 468 20.20 8.33 16.00
CA THR A 468 20.12 7.07 16.74
C THR A 468 21.11 6.09 16.12
N VAL A 469 21.91 5.45 16.97
CA VAL A 469 22.95 4.50 16.56
C VAL A 469 22.67 3.15 17.20
N ALA A 470 22.76 2.10 16.41
CA ALA A 470 22.79 0.72 16.87
C ALA A 470 24.17 0.11 16.57
N GLY A 471 24.75 -0.58 17.57
CA GLY A 471 25.99 -1.33 17.39
C GLY A 471 27.24 -0.45 17.29
N THR A 472 28.25 -0.95 16.56
CA THR A 472 29.57 -0.30 16.46
C THR A 472 30.18 -0.32 15.04
N GLY A 473 29.62 -1.10 14.11
CA GLY A 473 30.16 -1.33 12.77
C GLY A 473 29.50 -0.48 11.69
N LEU A 474 30.25 0.49 11.15
CA LEU A 474 29.94 1.18 9.90
C LEU A 474 30.94 0.76 8.82
N GLY A 475 30.47 0.30 7.66
CA GLY A 475 31.31 0.02 6.49
C GLY A 475 31.51 1.28 5.66
N ALA A 476 30.41 1.83 5.15
CA ALA A 476 30.36 3.11 4.46
C ALA A 476 28.99 3.78 4.66
N MET A 477 28.93 5.09 4.43
CA MET A 477 27.68 5.86 4.39
C MET A 477 27.85 7.02 3.41
N SER A 478 26.81 7.32 2.66
CA SER A 478 26.69 8.52 1.83
C SER A 478 25.46 9.31 2.22
N PHE A 479 25.61 10.63 2.27
CA PHE A 479 24.52 11.58 2.52
C PHE A 479 24.58 12.68 1.48
N GLU A 480 23.52 12.84 0.69
CA GLU A 480 23.41 13.87 -0.33
C GLU A 480 22.10 14.66 -0.15
N VAL A 481 22.17 15.97 -0.40
CA VAL A 481 21.01 16.84 -0.48
C VAL A 481 21.10 17.63 -1.77
N THR A 482 20.14 17.43 -2.66
CA THR A 482 19.96 18.21 -3.88
C THR A 482 18.86 19.25 -3.70
N VAL A 483 19.03 20.40 -4.35
CA VAL A 483 18.02 21.46 -4.44
C VAL A 483 17.89 21.84 -5.92
N ASP A 484 16.69 21.70 -6.48
CA ASP A 484 16.40 21.85 -7.91
C ASP A 484 17.39 21.06 -8.81
N GLY A 485 17.72 19.82 -8.40
CA GLY A 485 18.69 18.95 -9.08
C GLY A 485 20.16 19.41 -8.98
N ARG A 486 20.50 20.34 -8.06
CA ARG A 486 21.88 20.75 -7.77
C ARG A 486 22.31 20.26 -6.41
N VAL A 487 23.46 19.58 -6.35
CA VAL A 487 24.06 19.14 -5.08
C VAL A 487 24.36 20.36 -4.20
N ALA A 488 23.67 20.44 -3.05
CA ALA A 488 23.87 21.45 -2.02
C ALA A 488 24.75 20.93 -0.88
N VAL A 489 24.65 19.63 -0.58
CA VAL A 489 25.51 18.89 0.36
C VAL A 489 25.77 17.52 -0.24
N ALA A 490 27.01 17.03 -0.21
CA ALA A 490 27.36 15.64 -0.50
C ALA A 490 28.54 15.24 0.38
N GLU A 491 28.36 14.21 1.20
CA GLU A 491 29.31 13.78 2.22
C GLU A 491 29.39 12.25 2.26
N THR A 492 30.57 11.71 2.55
CA THR A 492 30.78 10.26 2.67
C THR A 492 31.55 9.94 3.95
N PHE A 493 31.15 8.87 4.64
CA PHE A 493 31.72 8.47 5.92
C PHE A 493 32.16 7.01 5.87
N THR A 494 33.42 6.76 6.24
CA THR A 494 34.02 5.42 6.38
C THR A 494 34.30 5.07 7.84
N SER A 495 33.74 5.81 8.80
CA SER A 495 33.83 5.52 10.22
C SER A 495 32.64 6.08 10.99
N LEU A 496 32.13 5.30 11.95
CA LEU A 496 30.97 5.67 12.75
C LEU A 496 31.17 7.01 13.47
N SER A 497 32.32 7.23 14.11
CA SER A 497 32.60 8.49 14.83
C SER A 497 32.66 9.75 13.97
N ALA A 498 32.85 9.61 12.64
CA ALA A 498 32.76 10.73 11.71
C ALA A 498 31.29 11.03 11.37
N ALA A 499 30.49 9.99 11.11
CA ALA A 499 29.05 10.11 10.94
C ALA A 499 28.38 10.68 12.21
N GLU A 500 28.72 10.19 13.41
CA GLU A 500 28.16 10.67 14.68
C GLU A 500 28.43 12.16 14.95
N ARG A 501 29.61 12.66 14.55
CA ARG A 501 29.93 14.09 14.61
C ARG A 501 29.19 14.90 13.55
N PHE A 502 28.86 14.27 12.42
CA PHE A 502 28.07 14.88 11.37
C PHE A 502 26.58 14.95 11.76
N PHE A 503 25.92 13.86 12.17
CA PHE A 503 24.50 13.91 12.53
C PHE A 503 24.21 14.36 13.97
N SER A 504 25.23 14.85 14.67
CA SER A 504 25.06 15.70 15.86
C SER A 504 24.21 16.95 15.53
N PRO A 505 23.33 17.45 16.44
CA PRO A 505 22.37 18.50 16.13
C PRO A 505 23.00 19.79 15.60
N ARG A 506 22.68 20.16 14.35
CA ARG A 506 23.18 21.38 13.67
C ARG A 506 22.37 21.72 12.43
N THR A 507 22.66 22.88 11.84
CA THR A 507 22.00 23.39 10.63
C THR A 507 22.96 23.41 9.44
N LEU A 508 22.57 22.75 8.35
CA LEU A 508 23.21 22.80 7.04
C LEU A 508 22.58 23.92 6.20
N ASN A 509 23.40 24.65 5.46
CA ASN A 509 22.96 25.75 4.58
C ASN A 509 22.79 25.22 3.16
N LEU A 510 21.54 25.13 2.69
CA LEU A 510 21.21 24.60 1.37
C LEU A 510 21.24 25.66 0.25
N GLY A 511 21.57 26.91 0.59
CA GLY A 511 21.76 28.00 -0.38
C GLY A 511 20.60 28.99 -0.45
N VAL A 512 20.39 29.56 -1.63
CA VAL A 512 19.35 30.57 -1.91
C VAL A 512 18.50 30.08 -3.07
N VAL A 513 17.22 29.88 -2.81
CA VAL A 513 16.21 29.40 -3.77
C VAL A 513 15.53 30.54 -4.50
N GLY A 514 14.93 30.23 -5.66
CA GLY A 514 14.16 31.20 -6.45
C GLY A 514 12.79 31.47 -5.83
N ARG A 515 11.96 32.23 -6.56
CA ARG A 515 10.50 32.24 -6.37
C ARG A 515 9.89 31.19 -7.28
N GLY A 516 8.99 30.35 -6.77
CA GLY A 516 8.25 29.36 -7.57
C GLY A 516 8.34 27.97 -6.95
N SER A 517 8.08 26.93 -7.75
CA SER A 517 8.30 25.54 -7.32
C SER A 517 9.78 25.31 -7.05
N GLN A 518 10.10 24.77 -5.88
CA GLN A 518 11.44 24.26 -5.55
C GLN A 518 11.33 22.76 -5.27
N THR A 519 12.36 21.98 -5.61
CA THR A 519 12.51 20.60 -5.13
C THR A 519 13.69 20.50 -4.17
N VAL A 520 13.55 19.68 -3.14
CA VAL A 520 14.62 19.33 -2.21
C VAL A 520 14.57 17.84 -2.04
N ASP A 521 15.64 17.16 -2.44
CA ASP A 521 15.73 15.72 -2.44
C ASP A 521 16.83 15.35 -1.45
N VAL A 522 16.50 14.54 -0.45
CA VAL A 522 17.43 14.09 0.60
C VAL A 522 17.67 12.61 0.37
N ALA A 523 18.91 12.24 0.04
CA ALA A 523 19.30 10.86 -0.23
C ALA A 523 20.28 10.36 0.82
N TYR A 524 20.05 9.16 1.31
CA TYR A 524 20.85 8.51 2.33
C TYR A 524 21.10 7.06 1.93
N ALA A 525 22.35 6.61 2.05
CA ALA A 525 22.65 5.20 2.01
C ALA A 525 23.66 4.82 3.08
N ILE A 526 23.46 3.65 3.69
CA ILE A 526 24.36 3.08 4.69
C ILE A 526 24.69 1.63 4.33
N THR A 527 25.98 1.34 4.16
CA THR A 527 26.53 -0.01 4.10
C THR A 527 27.05 -0.39 5.49
N THR A 528 26.48 -1.43 6.09
CA THR A 528 26.87 -1.90 7.42
C THR A 528 28.29 -2.49 7.45
N GLY A 529 28.93 -2.43 8.62
CA GLY A 529 30.31 -2.92 8.81
C GLY A 529 30.38 -4.39 9.20
N ALA A 530 31.41 -5.09 8.73
CA ALA A 530 31.55 -6.53 8.90
C ALA A 530 31.96 -6.97 10.33
N PHE A 531 31.31 -8.05 10.80
CA PHE A 531 31.65 -8.92 11.95
C PHE A 531 31.79 -8.31 13.36
N ASN A 532 30.74 -8.43 14.19
CA ASN A 532 30.81 -8.83 15.62
C ASN A 532 29.44 -8.85 16.34
N ASP A 533 28.50 -9.73 15.91
CA ASP A 533 27.36 -10.20 16.72
C ASP A 533 26.50 -9.12 17.41
N THR A 534 26.44 -7.92 16.84
CA THR A 534 25.69 -6.77 17.34
C THR A 534 24.95 -6.09 16.21
N LEU A 535 23.69 -5.72 16.49
CA LEU A 535 22.80 -4.96 15.61
C LEU A 535 23.50 -3.68 15.16
N ASN A 536 23.94 -3.59 13.90
CA ASN A 536 24.62 -2.41 13.35
C ASN A 536 23.64 -1.59 12.51
N GLY A 537 23.44 -0.31 12.86
CA GLY A 537 22.50 0.56 12.17
C GLY A 537 22.64 2.02 12.56
N PHE A 538 22.09 2.90 11.72
CA PHE A 538 22.14 4.34 11.91
C PHE A 538 20.89 5.00 11.33
N GLY A 539 20.33 5.94 12.08
CA GLY A 539 19.22 6.79 11.62
C GLY A 539 19.29 8.18 12.20
N PHE A 540 18.59 9.13 11.57
CA PHE A 540 18.59 10.53 11.97
C PHE A 540 17.27 11.23 11.66
N ASP A 541 16.96 12.24 12.47
CA ASP A 541 15.79 13.12 12.31
C ASP A 541 16.23 14.45 11.68
N PHE A 542 15.47 14.97 10.72
CA PHE A 542 15.77 16.26 10.09
C PHE A 542 14.52 17.11 9.82
N THR A 543 14.73 18.42 9.72
CA THR A 543 13.69 19.38 9.31
C THR A 543 14.24 20.39 8.30
N VAL A 544 13.50 20.59 7.21
CA VAL A 544 13.78 21.64 6.23
C VAL A 544 13.13 22.93 6.72
N ARG A 545 13.87 24.04 6.78
CA ARG A 545 13.41 25.34 7.33
C ARG A 545 13.95 26.53 6.53
N ASP A 546 13.15 27.59 6.49
CA ASP A 546 13.68 28.95 6.30
C ASP A 546 14.52 29.28 7.55
N PRO A 547 15.80 29.71 7.43
CA PRO A 547 16.59 30.10 8.59
C PRO A 547 15.88 31.23 9.36
N PRO A 548 15.99 31.26 10.71
CA PRO A 548 15.35 32.31 11.50
C PRO A 548 15.79 33.69 11.00
N VAL A 549 14.82 34.48 10.55
CA VAL A 549 15.04 35.89 10.19
C VAL A 549 15.74 36.55 11.37
N PRO A 550 16.94 37.15 11.18
CA PRO A 550 17.61 37.83 12.28
C PRO A 550 16.67 38.89 12.85
N GLU A 551 16.31 38.76 14.12
CA GLU A 551 15.52 39.77 14.80
C GLU A 551 16.18 41.13 14.55
N PRO A 552 15.42 42.18 14.16
CA PRO A 552 15.99 43.49 13.87
C PRO A 552 16.76 43.93 15.11
N ALA A 553 18.09 43.92 14.99
CA ALA A 553 18.97 43.74 16.14
C ALA A 553 18.62 44.75 17.24
N THR A 554 18.66 44.33 18.51
CA THR A 554 18.00 45.06 19.61
C THR A 554 18.46 46.53 19.71
N TRP A 555 19.68 46.84 19.27
CA TRP A 555 20.21 48.19 19.12
C TRP A 555 19.47 49.06 18.07
N ALA A 556 19.02 48.50 16.95
CA ALA A 556 18.26 49.22 15.93
C ALA A 556 16.85 49.58 16.41
N MET A 557 16.17 48.65 17.09
CA MET A 557 14.87 48.93 17.74
C MET A 557 15.02 49.93 18.90
N MET A 558 16.11 49.83 19.66
CA MET A 558 16.44 50.79 20.72
C MET A 558 16.78 52.18 20.18
N LEU A 559 17.53 52.29 19.07
CA LEU A 559 17.81 53.57 18.39
C LEU A 559 16.54 54.20 17.83
N LEU A 560 15.65 53.43 17.21
CA LEU A 560 14.34 53.90 16.75
C LEU A 560 13.48 54.39 17.93
N GLY A 561 13.45 53.64 19.04
CA GLY A 561 12.77 54.04 20.27
C GLY A 561 13.31 55.35 20.86
N PHE A 562 14.63 55.49 20.98
CA PHE A 562 15.25 56.72 21.48
C PHE A 562 15.12 57.90 20.51
N ALA A 563 15.17 57.68 19.20
CA ALA A 563 14.92 58.73 18.20
C ALA A 563 13.46 59.21 18.27
N ALA A 564 12.50 58.30 18.42
CA ALA A 564 11.08 58.64 18.59
C ALA A 564 10.81 59.41 19.89
N LEU A 565 11.37 58.98 21.03
CA LEU A 565 11.27 59.72 22.29
C LEU A 565 11.96 61.09 22.23
N GLY A 566 13.14 61.16 21.61
CA GLY A 566 13.89 62.40 21.42
C GLY A 566 13.10 63.41 20.57
N TYR A 567 12.49 62.95 19.49
CA TYR A 567 11.64 63.78 18.62
C TYR A 567 10.35 64.24 19.32
N ALA A 568 9.68 63.36 20.07
CA ALA A 568 8.52 63.72 20.88
C ALA A 568 8.86 64.74 21.98
N GLY A 569 10.01 64.60 22.63
CA GLY A 569 10.54 65.55 23.60
C GLY A 569 10.89 66.90 22.98
N TYR A 570 11.51 66.91 21.80
CA TYR A 570 11.83 68.11 21.04
C TYR A 570 10.56 68.92 20.72
N LEU A 571 9.52 68.28 20.17
CA LEU A 571 8.24 68.92 19.87
C LEU A 571 7.60 69.56 21.11
N ARG A 572 7.61 68.86 22.26
CA ARG A 572 7.07 69.37 23.54
C ARG A 572 7.88 70.53 24.13
N SER A 573 9.18 70.63 23.83
CA SER A 573 10.00 71.76 24.27
C SER A 573 9.71 73.05 23.48
N SER A 574 9.33 72.92 22.20
CA SER A 574 9.10 74.07 21.31
C SER A 574 7.87 74.90 21.68
N THR A 575 6.87 74.29 22.33
CA THR A 575 5.63 74.93 22.78
C THR A 575 5.79 75.74 24.06
N LEU A 576 6.81 75.47 24.89
CA LEU A 576 7.03 76.18 26.17
C LEU A 576 7.92 77.42 26.04
N ARG A 577 8.59 77.63 24.90
CA ARG A 577 9.52 78.75 24.67
C ARG A 577 8.89 80.03 24.08
N ARG A 578 7.56 80.11 23.97
CA ARG A 578 6.84 81.27 23.39
C ARG A 578 6.00 82.12 24.37
N SER A 579 5.98 81.80 25.65
CA SER A 579 4.97 82.34 26.59
C SER A 579 5.47 83.35 27.63
N ASN A 580 6.73 83.80 27.59
CA ASN A 580 7.32 84.72 28.59
C ASN A 580 8.02 85.93 27.95
N VAL A 581 7.27 86.92 27.46
CA VAL A 581 7.76 88.31 27.32
C VAL A 581 6.61 89.31 27.56
N PHE A 582 6.92 90.41 28.25
CA PHE A 582 6.14 91.66 28.37
C PHE A 582 4.89 91.71 29.26
N VAL A 583 5.11 92.04 30.54
CA VAL A 583 4.50 93.24 31.17
C VAL A 583 5.60 93.94 31.97
N LEU A 584 5.87 95.22 31.68
CA LEU A 584 6.72 96.07 32.51
C LEU A 584 5.84 97.17 33.12
N SER A 585 5.85 97.28 34.45
CA SER A 585 5.16 98.35 35.18
C SER A 585 6.13 99.51 35.42
N THR A 586 5.65 100.75 35.27
CA THR A 586 6.34 101.97 35.71
C THR A 586 5.43 102.75 36.67
N PRO A 587 5.95 103.27 37.80
CA PRO A 587 5.13 103.95 38.81
C PRO A 587 5.22 105.49 38.74
N GLY A 588 4.19 106.16 39.27
CA GLY A 588 4.27 107.53 39.80
C GLY A 588 3.72 108.64 38.90
N ASP A 589 2.79 109.42 39.49
CA ASP A 589 2.17 110.70 39.06
C ASP A 589 1.37 110.73 37.73
#